data_AF-A0A4Q9R7F1-F1
#
_entry.id   AF-A0A4Q9R7F1-F1
#
_cell.length_a   1.000
_cell.length_b   1.000
_cell.length_c   1.000
_cell.angle_alpha   90.00
_cell.angle_beta   90.00
_cell.angle_gamma   90.00
#
_symmetry.space_group_name_H-M   'P 1'
#
loop_
_entity.id
_entity.type
_entity.pdbx_description
1 polymer ?
#
loop_
_entity_poly.entity_id
_entity_poly.type
_entity_poly.pdbx_seq_one_letter_code
_entity_poly.pdbx_strand_id
1 'polypeptide(L)'
;MTYTPERTAELEILGLFNLDSAQEGLKIHKDASPHLIDAAQRLYEKGLTTQADGGYLTSLGRDAAEHAQALLLILAPTQGA
;
A
#
# COMPACT_ATOMS: atom_id res chain seq x y z
N MET A 1 -7.87 -18.17 -1.43
CA MET A 1 -7.10 -17.15 -0.67
C MET A 1 -8.07 -16.37 0.21
N THR A 2 -7.71 -16.12 1.46
CA THR A 2 -8.51 -15.33 2.42
C THR A 2 -7.76 -14.05 2.74
N TYR A 3 -8.47 -12.94 2.96
CA TYR A 3 -7.87 -11.71 3.47
C TYR A 3 -7.43 -11.93 4.93
N THR A 4 -6.13 -12.01 5.17
CA THR A 4 -5.54 -12.01 6.51
C THR A 4 -5.26 -10.56 6.93
N PRO A 5 -5.20 -10.24 8.24
CA PRO A 5 -4.88 -8.90 8.71
C PRO A 5 -3.56 -8.36 8.13
N GLU A 6 -2.59 -9.25 7.88
CA GLU A 6 -1.32 -8.92 7.22
C GLU A 6 -1.53 -8.42 5.78
N ARG A 7 -2.38 -9.11 5.01
CA ARG A 7 -2.72 -8.72 3.63
C ARG A 7 -3.52 -7.44 3.57
N THR A 8 -4.41 -7.24 4.54
CA THR A 8 -5.14 -5.97 4.68
C THR A 8 -4.19 -4.82 4.97
N ALA A 9 -3.20 -5.01 5.85
CA ALA A 9 -2.18 -3.99 6.12
C ALA A 9 -1.32 -3.66 4.89
N GLU A 10 -1.02 -4.65 4.04
CA GLU A 10 -0.36 -4.42 2.76
C GLU A 10 -1.21 -3.55 1.82
N LEU A 11 -2.51 -3.83 1.73
CA LEU A 11 -3.47 -3.04 0.93
C LEU A 11 -3.62 -1.61 1.45
N GLU A 12 -3.66 -1.43 2.77
CA GLU A 12 -3.70 -0.11 3.42
C GLU A 12 -2.48 0.72 2.99
N ILE A 13 -1.28 0.14 3.07
CA ILE A 13 -0.05 0.82 2.64
C ILE A 13 -0.09 1.17 1.15
N LEU A 14 -0.52 0.24 0.30
CA LEU A 14 -0.70 0.49 -1.14
C LEU A 14 -1.71 1.63 -1.42
N GLY A 15 -2.73 1.77 -0.57
CA GLY A 15 -3.71 2.85 -0.62
C GLY A 15 -3.16 4.23 -0.23
N LEU A 16 -2.07 4.28 0.55
CA LEU A 16 -1.42 5.53 0.96
C LEU A 16 -0.47 6.12 -0.08
N PHE A 17 -0.10 5.35 -1.11
CA PHE A 17 0.75 5.85 -2.18
C PHE A 17 -0.01 6.78 -3.12
N ASN A 18 0.62 7.91 -3.45
CA ASN A 18 0.09 8.80 -4.47
C ASN A 18 0.51 8.30 -5.87
N LEU A 19 -0.47 7.82 -6.65
CA LEU A 19 -0.23 7.32 -8.00
C LEU A 19 -0.11 8.43 -9.05
N ASP A 20 -0.66 9.61 -8.78
CA ASP A 20 -0.62 10.77 -9.68
C ASP A 20 0.81 11.33 -9.80
N SER A 21 1.57 11.25 -8.71
CA SER A 21 2.94 11.71 -8.66
C SER A 21 3.92 10.55 -8.46
N ALA A 22 4.55 10.13 -9.56
CA ALA A 22 5.62 9.15 -9.58
C ALA A 22 6.82 9.48 -8.66
N GLN A 23 6.96 10.75 -8.25
CA GLN A 23 8.02 11.25 -7.39
C GLN A 23 7.64 11.29 -5.89
N GLU A 24 6.38 11.06 -5.56
CA GLU A 24 5.89 11.04 -4.18
C GLU A 24 6.04 9.62 -3.64
N GLY A 25 7.19 9.36 -3.01
CA GLY A 25 7.43 8.12 -2.27
C GLY A 25 6.69 8.14 -0.93
N LEU A 26 6.25 6.98 -0.46
CA LEU A 26 5.68 6.82 0.87
C LEU A 26 6.80 6.41 1.84
N LYS A 27 6.98 7.16 2.92
CA LYS A 27 7.91 6.77 3.99
C LYS A 27 7.14 6.43 5.25
N ILE A 28 7.09 5.14 5.57
CA ILE A 28 6.57 4.67 6.84
C ILE A 28 7.56 5.08 7.93
N HIS A 29 7.08 5.85 8.89
CA HIS A 29 7.87 6.20 10.06
C HIS A 29 8.02 4.96 10.95
N LYS A 30 9.19 4.78 11.57
CA LYS A 30 9.42 3.69 12.55
C LYS A 30 8.53 3.75 13.79
N ASP A 31 7.82 4.86 13.98
CA ASP A 31 6.81 5.06 15.02
C ASP A 31 5.42 4.53 14.61
N ALA A 32 5.25 4.16 13.33
CA ALA A 32 4.05 3.52 12.86
C ALA A 32 3.82 2.17 13.56
N SER A 33 2.56 1.74 13.57
CA SER A 33 2.18 0.47 14.15
C SER A 33 3.06 -0.67 13.61
N PRO A 34 3.48 -1.64 14.46
CA PRO A 34 4.40 -2.70 14.06
C PRO A 34 3.85 -3.54 12.89
N HIS A 35 2.53 -3.64 12.76
CA HIS A 35 1.89 -4.31 11.62
C HIS A 35 2.10 -3.58 10.28
N LEU A 36 2.22 -2.24 10.27
CA LEU A 36 2.49 -1.45 9.07
C LEU A 36 3.95 -1.56 8.68
N ILE A 37 4.86 -1.51 9.65
CA ILE A 37 6.30 -1.70 9.40
C ILE A 37 6.54 -3.08 8.78
N ASP A 38 5.95 -4.11 9.37
CA ASP A 38 6.04 -5.50 8.89
C ASP A 38 5.35 -5.67 7.52
N ALA A 39 4.24 -4.97 7.25
CA ALA A 39 3.62 -4.96 5.92
C ALA A 39 4.49 -4.26 4.87
N ALA A 40 5.11 -3.12 5.19
CA ALA A 40 6.04 -2.44 4.30
C ALA A 40 7.25 -3.30 3.95
N GLN A 41 7.78 -4.03 4.94
CA GLN A 41 8.84 -5.01 4.73
C GLN A 41 8.39 -6.16 3.83
N ARG A 42 7.20 -6.74 4.04
CA ARG A 42 6.63 -7.77 3.15
C ARG A 42 6.45 -7.28 1.71
N LEU A 43 6.01 -6.04 1.52
CA LEU A 43 5.87 -5.43 0.19
C LEU A 43 7.23 -5.30 -0.50
N TYR A 44 8.27 -4.94 0.26
CA TYR A 44 9.64 -4.88 -0.25
C TYR A 44 10.19 -6.27 -0.61
N GLU A 45 9.99 -7.28 0.23
CA GLU A 45 10.38 -8.67 -0.06
C GLU A 45 9.68 -9.22 -1.31
N LYS A 46 8.48 -8.73 -1.60
CA LYS A 46 7.71 -9.04 -2.82
C LYS A 46 8.13 -8.21 -4.04
N GLY A 47 9.04 -7.25 -3.88
CA GLY A 47 9.49 -6.35 -4.94
C GLY A 47 8.45 -5.32 -5.38
N LEU A 48 7.45 -5.04 -4.54
CA LEU A 48 6.41 -4.03 -4.82
C LEU A 48 6.91 -2.61 -4.48
N THR A 49 7.75 -2.50 -3.46
CA THR A 49 8.40 -1.24 -3.08
C THR A 49 9.91 -1.36 -3.27
N THR A 50 10.57 -0.20 -3.39
CA THR A 50 12.02 -0.09 -3.54
C THR A 50 12.77 -0.08 -2.20
N GLN A 51 12.06 0.11 -1.08
CA GLN A 51 12.62 0.15 0.28
C GLN A 51 11.68 -0.53 1.27
N ALA A 52 12.25 -1.07 2.35
CA ALA A 52 11.51 -1.72 3.44
C ALA A 52 10.58 -0.77 4.19
N ASP A 53 10.88 0.52 4.23
CA ASP A 53 10.05 1.56 4.87
C ASP A 53 9.08 2.25 3.89
N GLY A 54 8.76 1.65 2.72
CA GLY A 54 7.76 2.17 1.77
C GLY A 54 8.33 2.87 0.53
N GLY A 55 9.45 3.60 0.63
CA GLY A 55 10.18 4.21 -0.49
C GLY A 55 9.33 4.63 -1.70
N TYR A 56 9.72 4.16 -2.88
CA TYR A 56 8.96 4.29 -4.13
C TYR A 56 8.34 2.96 -4.54
N LEU A 57 7.20 3.01 -5.22
CA LEU A 57 6.62 1.85 -5.89
C LEU A 57 7.46 1.44 -7.10
N THR A 58 7.63 0.13 -7.28
CA THR A 58 8.13 -0.45 -8.53
C THR A 58 7.01 -0.46 -9.57
N SER A 59 7.30 -0.89 -10.80
CA SER A 59 6.27 -1.06 -11.84
C SER A 59 5.17 -2.01 -11.38
N LEU A 60 5.51 -3.13 -10.73
CA LEU A 60 4.54 -4.08 -10.18
C LEU A 60 3.81 -3.48 -8.96
N GLY A 61 4.51 -2.73 -8.12
CA GLY A 61 3.92 -2.03 -6.99
C GLY A 61 2.85 -1.01 -7.40
N ARG A 62 3.10 -0.27 -8.49
CA ARG A 62 2.10 0.67 -9.05
C ARG A 62 0.83 -0.03 -9.48
N ASP A 63 0.96 -1.12 -10.23
CA ASP A 63 -0.17 -1.92 -10.69
C ASP A 63 -0.98 -2.45 -9.49
N ALA A 64 -0.29 -3.00 -8.49
CA ALA A 64 -0.92 -3.45 -7.25
C ALA A 64 -1.60 -2.31 -6.46
N ALA A 65 -0.98 -1.13 -6.38
CA ALA A 65 -1.53 0.03 -5.72
C ALA A 65 -2.75 0.59 -6.45
N GLU A 66 -2.72 0.64 -7.79
CA GLU A 66 -3.87 1.04 -8.61
C GLU A 66 -5.06 0.11 -8.37
N HIS A 67 -4.83 -1.20 -8.40
CA HIS A 67 -5.87 -2.18 -8.11
C HIS A 67 -6.40 -2.09 -6.68
N ALA A 68 -5.51 -1.89 -5.69
CA ALA A 68 -5.90 -1.72 -4.30
C ALA A 68 -6.74 -0.46 -4.10
N GLN A 69 -6.31 0.68 -4.64
CA GLN A 69 -7.04 1.94 -4.55
C GLN A 69 -8.37 1.88 -5.28
N ALA A 70 -8.42 1.27 -6.47
CA ALA A 70 -9.66 1.06 -7.19
C ALA A 70 -10.63 0.18 -6.38
N LEU A 71 -10.15 -0.90 -5.78
CA LEU A 71 -10.96 -1.75 -4.91
C LEU A 71 -11.45 -0.98 -3.68
N LEU A 72 -10.59 -0.22 -3.01
CA LEU A 72 -10.95 0.61 -1.86
C LEU A 72 -11.99 1.67 -2.24
N LEU A 73 -11.89 2.27 -3.42
CA LEU A 73 -12.86 3.23 -3.93
C LEU A 73 -14.22 2.58 -4.22
N ILE A 74 -14.23 1.34 -4.73
CA ILE A 74 -15.46 0.57 -4.97
C ILE A 74 -16.11 0.14 -3.64
N LEU A 75 -15.29 -0.21 -2.65
CA LEU A 75 -15.74 -0.61 -1.31
C LEU A 75 -16.07 0.58 -0.41
N ALA A 76 -15.55 1.76 -0.71
CA ALA A 76 -15.87 2.98 0.01
C ALA A 76 -17.38 3.15 -0.05
N PRO A 77 -18.04 3.45 1.08
CA PRO A 77 -19.46 3.71 1.05
C PRO A 77 -19.67 4.82 0.02
N THR A 78 -20.53 4.57 -0.97
CA THR A 78 -21.08 5.64 -1.78
C THR A 78 -21.68 6.60 -0.75
N GLN A 79 -21.00 7.72 -0.48
CA GLN A 79 -21.56 8.79 0.33
C GLN A 79 -22.69 9.36 -0.52
N GLY A 80 -23.82 8.66 -0.45
CA GLY A 80 -25.06 8.97 -1.12
C GLY A 80 -25.64 10.20 -0.47
N ALA A 81 -25.95 11.15 -1.34
CA ALA A 81 -26.58 12.45 -1.13
C ALA A 81 -27.90 12.39 -0.34
#